data_AF-A0A7G6T0U3-F1
#
_entry.id   AF-A0A7G6T0U3-F1
#
_cell.length_a   1.000
_cell.length_b   1.000
_cell.length_c   1.000
_cell.angle_alpha   90.00
_cell.angle_beta   90.00
_cell.angle_gamma   90.00
#
_symmetry.space_group_name_H-M   'P 1'
#
loop_
_entity.id
_entity.type
_entity.pdbx_description
1 polymer ?
#
loop_
_entity_poly.entity_id
_entity_poly.type
_entity_poly.pdbx_seq_one_letter_code
_entity_poly.pdbx_strand_id
1 'polypeptide(L)' 'MLTLTVNVGQAVQIGEHGVVKVEDKTGRRVRLVFAGDFRPITLIADGIIPARFTLGITGVARRIHDHQESPVQQVA' A
#
# COMPACT_ATOMS: atom_id res chain seq x y z
N MET A 1 9.66 -6.80 6.51
CA MET A 1 9.37 -5.36 6.31
C MET A 1 10.58 -4.75 5.63
N LEU A 2 10.39 -4.11 4.47
CA LEU A 2 11.47 -3.40 3.77
C LEU A 2 11.40 -1.92 4.16
N THR A 3 12.55 -1.34 4.52
CA THR A 3 12.66 0.10 4.83
C THR A 3 13.65 0.71 3.86
N LEU A 4 13.24 1.78 3.18
CA LEU A 4 14.07 2.53 2.24
C LEU A 4 14.05 4.00 2.65
N THR A 5 15.20 4.66 2.56
CA THR A 5 15.30 6.12 2.68
C THR A 5 15.32 6.71 1.28
N VAL A 6 14.40 7.65 1.01
CA VAL A 6 14.27 8.31 -0.29
C VAL A 6 14.29 9.83 -0.13
N ASN A 7 14.93 10.51 -1.07
CA ASN A 7 14.98 11.96 -1.15
C ASN A 7 13.80 12.53 -1.96
N VAL A 8 13.56 13.84 -1.82
CA VAL A 8 12.60 14.56 -2.67
C VAL A 8 13.01 14.42 -4.14
N GLY A 9 12.04 14.11 -5.01
CA GLY A 9 12.24 13.82 -6.43
C GLY A 9 12.49 12.35 -6.74
N GLN A 10 12.85 11.52 -5.74
CA GLN A 10 13.02 10.08 -5.93
C GLN A 10 11.71 9.32 -5.81
N ALA A 11 11.69 8.11 -6.37
CA ALA A 11 10.52 7.24 -6.36
C ALA A 11 10.89 5.79 -6.03
N VAL A 12 9.92 5.05 -5.50
CA VAL A 12 9.99 3.62 -5.22
C VAL A 12 9.02 2.91 -6.16
N GLN A 13 9.52 1.93 -6.91
CA GLN A 13 8.69 1.05 -7.73
C GLN A 13 8.25 -0.17 -6.91
N ILE A 14 6.98 -0.54 -7.04
CA ILE A 14 6.37 -1.70 -6.37
C ILE A 14 5.95 -2.70 -7.45
N GLY A 15 6.85 -3.64 -7.76
CA GLY A 15 6.63 -4.63 -8.82
C GLY A 15 6.20 -3.98 -10.14
N GLU A 16 5.19 -4.54 -10.78
CA GLU A 16 4.55 -3.99 -11.98
C GLU A 16 3.29 -3.18 -11.66
N HIS A 17 2.92 -3.06 -10.38
CA HIS A 17 1.65 -2.48 -9.95
C HIS A 17 1.68 -0.94 -9.88
N GLY A 18 2.86 -0.36 -9.67
CA GLY A 18 3.03 1.09 -9.77
C GLY A 18 4.23 1.66 -9.03
N VAL A 19 4.21 2.98 -8.87
CA VAL A 19 5.30 3.81 -8.39
C VAL A 19 4.79 4.80 -7.34
N VAL A 20 5.58 5.00 -6.28
CA VAL A 20 5.34 6.02 -5.26
C VAL A 20 6.50 7.02 -5.29
N LYS A 21 6.21 8.29 -5.57
CA LYS A 21 7.20 9.38 -5.63
C LYS A 21 7.09 10.29 -4.42
N VAL A 22 8.22 10.73 -3.89
CA VAL A 22 8.28 11.87 -2.96
C VAL A 22 8.33 13.16 -3.77
N GLU A 23 7.21 13.88 -3.80
CA GLU A 23 7.10 15.11 -4.58
C GLU A 23 7.68 16.32 -3.85
N ASP A 24 7.38 16.45 -2.56
CA ASP A 24 7.78 17.59 -1.75
C ASP A 24 7.83 17.22 -0.26
N LYS A 25 8.55 18.02 0.53
CA LYS A 25 8.65 17.90 1.99
C LYS A 25 8.63 19.27 2.65
N THR A 26 7.71 19.46 3.60
CA THR A 26 7.64 20.64 4.45
C THR A 26 7.66 20.24 5.91
N GLY A 27 8.78 20.47 6.60
CA GLY A 27 8.96 20.05 8.00
C GLY A 27 8.83 18.52 8.14
N ARG A 28 7.82 18.07 8.90
CA ARG A 28 7.48 16.65 9.10
C ARG A 28 6.45 16.09 8.11
N ARG A 29 5.95 16.92 7.19
CA ARG A 29 4.96 16.51 6.18
C ARG A 29 5.64 16.22 4.86
N VAL A 30 5.22 15.15 4.21
CA VAL A 30 5.72 14.71 2.92
C VAL A 30 4.55 14.60 1.96
N ARG A 31 4.69 15.14 0.75
CA ARG A 31 3.74 14.96 -0.33
C ARG A 31 4.16 13.75 -1.15
N LEU A 32 3.29 12.75 -1.19
CA LEU A 32 3.49 11.54 -1.98
C LEU A 32 2.58 11.56 -3.21
N VAL A 33 3.11 11.09 -4.33
CA VAL A 33 2.35 10.86 -5.56
C VAL A 33 2.35 9.37 -5.85
N PHE A 34 1.16 8.80 -6.05
CA PHE A 34 0.96 7.41 -6.41
C PHE A 34 0.58 7.34 -7.89
N ALA A 35 1.33 6.58 -8.67
CA ALA A 35 1.05 6.31 -10.06
C ALA A 35 0.98 4.79 -10.26
N GLY A 36 -0.22 4.27 -10.55
CA GLY A 36 -0.45 2.84 -10.68
C GLY A 36 -1.90 2.47 -10.40
N ASP A 37 -2.20 1.18 -10.48
CA ASP A 37 -3.54 0.64 -10.22
C ASP A 37 -3.74 0.36 -8.72
N PHE A 38 -3.52 1.38 -7.90
CA PHE A 38 -3.72 1.31 -6.45
C PHE A 38 -5.11 1.85 -6.13
N ARG A 39 -6.13 0.99 -6.08
CA ARG A 39 -7.46 1.44 -5.64
C ARG A 39 -8.11 0.42 -4.69
N PRO A 40 -8.65 0.87 -3.54
CA PRO A 40 -8.64 2.25 -3.00
C PRO A 40 -7.33 2.60 -2.25
N ILE A 41 -6.90 3.88 -2.30
CA ILE A 41 -5.84 4.42 -1.42
C ILE A 41 -6.49 5.13 -0.23
N THR A 42 -6.17 4.70 0.99
CA THR A 42 -6.71 5.30 2.22
C THR A 42 -5.58 5.81 3.12
N LEU A 43 -5.72 7.03 3.64
CA LEU A 43 -4.82 7.57 4.66
C LEU A 43 -5.16 6.97 6.03
N ILE A 44 -4.19 6.32 6.66
CA ILE A 44 -4.29 5.86 8.05
C ILE A 44 -3.65 6.93 8.95
N ALA A 45 -4.46 7.68 9.69
CA ALA A 45 -4.01 8.90 10.38
C ALA A 45 -3.17 8.67 11.64
N ASP A 46 -3.29 7.50 12.28
CA ASP A 46 -2.55 7.15 13.51
C ASP A 46 -1.11 6.68 13.24
N GLY A 47 -0.76 6.40 11.98
CA GLY A 47 0.54 5.89 11.57
C GLY A 47 0.80 4.43 11.97
N ILE A 48 -0.20 3.71 12.48
CA ILE A 48 -0.07 2.31 12.88
C ILE A 48 -0.28 1.44 11.64
N ILE A 49 0.73 0.66 11.29
CA ILE A 49 0.62 -0.33 10.20
C ILE A 49 -0.30 -1.46 10.67
N PRO A 50 -1.44 -1.71 10.00
CA PRO A 50 -2.34 -2.79 10.39
C PRO A 50 -1.64 -4.15 10.37
N ALA A 51 -1.92 -5.00 11.35
CA ALA A 51 -1.30 -6.32 11.49
C ALA A 51 -1.50 -7.24 10.25
N ARG A 52 -2.51 -6.99 9.42
CA ARG A 52 -2.72 -7.72 8.15
C ARG A 52 -1.62 -7.45 7.10
N PHE A 53 -0.93 -6.33 7.20
CA PHE A 53 0.18 -5.94 6.32
C PHE A 53 1.55 -6.24 6.92
N THR A 54 1.60 -6.85 8.11
CA THR A 54 2.84 -7.34 8.72
C THR A 54 2.96 -8.84 8.49
N LEU A 55 4.16 -9.38 8.68
CA LEU A 55 4.44 -10.81 8.50
C LEU A 55 3.85 -11.69 9.64
N GLY A 56 3.17 -11.08 10.62
CA GLY A 56 2.79 -11.73 11.87
C GLY A 56 4.00 -12.31 12.63
N ILE A 57 3.73 -13.19 13.61
CA ILE A 57 4.77 -13.92 14.37
C ILE A 57 5.52 -14.96 13.53
N THR A 58 4.96 -15.32 12.37
CA THR A 58 5.46 -16.39 11.51
C THR A 58 6.53 -15.95 10.52
N GLY A 59 6.73 -14.64 10.31
CA GLY A 59 7.71 -14.12 9.35
C GLY A 59 7.34 -14.30 7.87
N VAL A 60 6.17 -14.89 7.58
CA VAL A 60 5.66 -15.11 6.22
C VAL A 60 4.67 -14.02 5.85
N ALA A 61 4.78 -13.46 4.65
CA ALA A 61 3.80 -12.52 4.12
C ALA A 61 2.44 -13.21 4.01
N ARG A 62 1.43 -12.72 4.74
CA ARG A 62 0.07 -13.24 4.58
C ARG A 62 -0.41 -12.86 3.19
N ARG A 63 -0.83 -13.86 2.40
CA ARG A 63 -1.56 -13.62 1.15
C ARG A 63 -2.89 -12.96 1.51
N ILE A 64 -2.98 -11.66 1.27
CA ILE A 64 -4.26 -10.95 1.20
C ILE A 64 -4.92 -11.43 -0.10
N HIS A 65 -5.84 -12.39 0.01
CA HIS A 65 -6.80 -12.66 -1.06
C HIS A 65 -7.79 -11.50 -1.07
N ASP A 66 -7.87 -10.80 -2.21
CA ASP A 66 -8.95 -9.86 -2.46
C ASP A 66 -10.28 -10.60 -2.40
N HIS A 67 -11.25 -10.00 -1.73
CA HIS A 67 -12.64 -10.41 -1.80
C HIS A 67 -13.12 -10.27 -3.26
N GLN A 68 -13.07 -11.36 -4.02
CA GLN A 68 -13.93 -11.53 -5.18
C GLN A 68 -15.34 -11.79 -4.63
N GLU A 69 -16.26 -10.91 -5.00
CA GLU A 69 -17.69 -11.02 -4.71
C GLU A 69 -18.20 -12.41 -5.12
N SER A 70 -18.93 -13.08 -4.22
CA SER A 70 -19.62 -14.32 -4.56
C SER A 70 -20.74 -14.00 -5.56
N PRO A 71 -20.85 -14.72 -6.70
CA PRO A 71 -22.00 -14.52 -7.58
C PRO A 71 -23.24 -15.03 -6.84
N VAL A 72 -24.21 -14.14 -6.62
CA VAL A 72 -25.55 -14.53 -6.18
C VAL A 72 -26.14 -15.39 -7.28
N GLN A 73 -26.24 -16.69 -7.01
CA GLN A 73 -26.86 -17.67 -7.89
C GLN A 73 -28.37 -17.40 -7.85
N GLN A 74 -28.90 -16.68 -8.84
CA GLN A 74 -30.33 -16.67 -9.11
C GLN A 74 -30.71 -18.06 -9.63
N VAL A 75 -31.52 -18.78 -8.85
CA VAL A 75 -32.14 -20.03 -9.26
C VAL A 75 -33.64 -19.77 -9.36
N ALA A 76 -34.13 -19.93 -10.60
CA ALA A 76 -35.51 -20.09 -11.08
C ALA A 76 -36.54 -19.01 -10.75
#